data_AF-A0A662EG30-F1
#
_entry.id   AF-A0A662EG30-F1
#
_cell.length_a   1.000
_cell.length_b   1.000
_cell.length_c   1.000
_cell.angle_alpha   90.00
_cell.angle_beta   90.00
_cell.angle_gamma   90.00
#
_symmetry.space_group_name_H-M   'P 1'
#
loop_
_entity.id
_entity.type
_entity.pdbx_description
1 polymer ?
#
loop_
_entity_poly.entity_id
_entity_poly.type
_entity_poly.pdbx_seq_one_letter_code
_entity_poly.pdbx_strand_id
1 'polypeptide(L)'
;MAKWGILSLLAFSLGGLALAQADLSDFPSGTTYMAWRLSGGDLPSPQTLRLEVTGLEDGRYRVLLSVEAEGTPEELGMLGFLGSAAFVQSSGADVDFAALLTLIKRREKLEVGKEYALPGGVIFQVQEETEIAGVTCLIGDYRTEDGHRVELGLALSDPVYFVPLLKVYEEGGVSFEMLLTEYRRP
;
A
#
# COMPACT_ATOMS: atom_id res chain seq x y z
N MET A 1 8.06 28.16 44.59
CA MET A 1 9.09 28.13 43.52
C MET A 1 8.57 27.24 42.41
N ALA A 2 8.03 27.83 41.35
CA ALA A 2 7.60 27.12 40.16
C ALA A 2 8.82 26.93 39.24
N LYS A 3 9.10 25.70 38.80
CA LYS A 3 10.02 25.42 37.70
C LYS A 3 9.24 24.80 36.56
N TRP A 4 9.31 25.49 35.42
CA TRP A 4 8.93 25.03 34.09
C TRP A 4 9.66 23.74 33.70
N GLY A 5 9.03 22.94 32.84
CA GLY A 5 9.65 21.74 32.31
C GLY A 5 8.89 21.14 31.12
N ILE A 6 8.88 21.88 30.01
CA ILE A 6 8.84 21.39 28.62
C ILE A 6 7.49 20.84 28.14
N LEU A 7 6.79 21.68 27.37
CA LEU A 7 5.85 21.27 26.34
C LEU A 7 6.53 20.21 25.46
N SER A 8 6.02 18.98 25.48
CA SER A 8 6.27 18.04 24.39
C SER A 8 5.57 18.56 23.15
N LEU A 9 6.30 19.34 22.34
CA LEU A 9 6.04 19.42 20.91
C LEU A 9 6.15 17.99 20.37
N LEU A 10 5.01 17.31 20.23
CA LEU A 10 4.90 16.14 19.37
C LEU A 10 5.16 16.65 17.96
N ALA A 11 6.41 16.49 17.54
CA ALA A 11 6.86 16.68 16.19
C ALA A 11 5.97 15.79 15.29
N PHE A 12 5.11 16.45 14.53
CA PHE A 12 4.56 15.92 13.29
C PHE A 12 5.77 15.70 12.36
N SER A 13 6.46 14.57 12.51
CA SER A 13 7.49 14.16 11.58
C SER A 13 6.79 13.80 10.28
N LEU A 14 6.76 14.77 9.37
CA LEU A 14 6.62 14.60 7.93
C LEU A 14 7.63 13.54 7.44
N GLY A 15 7.24 12.27 7.52
CA GLY A 15 8.04 11.12 7.10
C GLY A 15 7.22 10.05 6.37
N GLY A 16 5.98 10.37 5.97
CA GLY A 16 5.09 9.48 5.23
C GLY A 16 5.17 9.71 3.73
N LEU A 17 6.21 9.20 3.08
CA LEU A 17 6.17 8.90 1.63
C LEU A 17 5.86 7.40 1.56
N ALA A 18 4.59 7.00 1.77
CA ALA A 18 3.60 6.67 0.76
C ALA A 18 4.04 5.50 -0.14
N LEU A 19 3.34 4.36 -0.03
CA LEU A 19 3.41 3.16 -0.88
C LEU A 19 2.96 3.43 -2.34
N ALA A 20 3.19 4.64 -2.84
CA ALA A 20 2.76 5.10 -4.14
C ALA A 20 3.63 4.44 -5.22
N GLN A 21 3.00 3.58 -6.01
CA GLN A 21 3.59 2.87 -7.15
C GLN A 21 3.58 3.70 -8.43
N ALA A 22 2.61 4.61 -8.56
CA ALA A 22 2.43 5.48 -9.71
C ALA A 22 2.41 6.94 -9.25
N ASP A 23 3.03 7.81 -10.04
CA ASP A 23 2.90 9.25 -9.86
C ASP A 23 1.53 9.71 -10.39
N LEU A 24 0.98 10.81 -9.87
CA LEU A 24 -0.30 11.34 -10.38
C LEU A 24 -0.23 11.67 -11.88
N SER A 25 0.95 12.01 -12.39
CA SER A 25 1.18 12.28 -13.81
C SER A 25 1.11 11.04 -14.71
N ASP A 26 1.17 9.84 -14.14
CA ASP A 26 1.07 8.59 -14.90
C ASP A 26 -0.40 8.28 -15.26
N PHE A 27 -1.36 8.90 -14.57
CA PHE A 27 -2.78 8.70 -14.82
C PHE A 27 -3.25 9.50 -16.03
N PRO A 28 -3.92 8.87 -17.01
CA PRO A 28 -4.46 9.55 -18.18
C PRO A 28 -5.59 10.54 -17.83
N SER A 29 -5.93 11.42 -18.78
CA SER A 29 -7.11 12.28 -18.67
C SER A 29 -8.40 11.47 -18.54
N GLY A 30 -9.37 12.01 -17.79
CA GLY A 30 -10.57 11.29 -17.36
C GLY A 30 -10.40 10.68 -15.96
N THR A 31 -11.33 9.82 -15.54
CA THR A 31 -11.36 9.29 -14.16
C THR A 31 -10.91 7.84 -14.12
N THR A 32 -9.79 7.58 -13.45
CA THR A 32 -9.41 6.24 -13.02
C THR A 32 -9.96 5.99 -11.64
N TYR A 33 -10.66 4.86 -11.45
CA TYR A 33 -11.18 4.42 -10.15
C TYR A 33 -10.47 3.15 -9.71
N MET A 34 -10.08 3.12 -8.44
CA MET A 34 -9.42 1.98 -7.80
C MET A 34 -10.08 1.70 -6.45
N ALA A 35 -10.28 0.42 -6.12
CA ALA A 35 -10.72 0.01 -4.80
C ALA A 35 -9.91 -1.17 -4.28
N TRP A 36 -9.49 -1.09 -3.02
CA TRP A 36 -8.79 -2.15 -2.29
C TRP A 36 -9.63 -2.62 -1.11
N ARG A 37 -9.59 -3.93 -0.86
CA ARG A 37 -10.03 -4.54 0.39
C ARG A 37 -8.83 -4.69 1.31
N LEU A 38 -8.98 -4.24 2.56
CA LEU A 38 -8.00 -4.41 3.63
C LEU A 38 -8.53 -5.39 4.66
N SER A 39 -7.73 -6.37 5.05
CA SER A 39 -8.04 -7.34 6.10
C SER A 39 -6.81 -7.66 6.92
N GLY A 40 -6.98 -8.05 8.18
CA GLY A 40 -5.87 -8.43 9.05
C GLY A 40 -6.32 -8.69 10.48
N GLY A 41 -5.44 -9.24 11.30
CA GLY A 41 -5.75 -9.61 12.70
C GLY A 41 -6.10 -8.41 13.58
N ASP A 42 -5.52 -7.24 13.28
CA ASP A 42 -5.75 -6.00 14.01
C ASP A 42 -6.98 -5.22 13.52
N LEU A 43 -7.61 -5.66 12.43
CA LEU A 43 -8.81 -5.03 11.90
C LEU A 43 -10.04 -5.80 12.41
N PRO A 44 -10.98 -5.12 13.12
CA PRO A 44 -12.19 -5.79 13.62
C PRO A 44 -13.05 -6.32 12.48
N SER A 45 -12.99 -5.66 11.32
CA SER A 45 -13.65 -6.09 10.08
C SER A 45 -12.84 -5.64 8.86
N PRO A 46 -13.02 -6.30 7.71
CA PRO A 46 -12.42 -5.84 6.47
C PRO A 46 -12.91 -4.45 6.08
N GLN A 47 -11.99 -3.62 5.60
CA GLN A 47 -12.27 -2.25 5.17
C GLN A 47 -12.14 -2.13 3.65
N THR A 48 -12.75 -1.09 3.08
CA THR A 48 -12.60 -0.74 1.66
C THR A 48 -11.94 0.62 1.54
N LEU A 49 -10.79 0.68 0.88
CA LEU A 49 -10.11 1.91 0.47
C LEU A 49 -10.47 2.18 -0.98
N ARG A 50 -10.98 3.37 -1.30
CA ARG A 50 -11.28 3.77 -2.68
C ARG A 50 -10.53 5.03 -3.04
N LEU A 51 -9.98 5.05 -4.24
CA LEU A 51 -9.28 6.18 -4.82
C LEU A 51 -9.82 6.47 -6.21
N GLU A 52 -10.27 7.71 -6.42
CA GLU A 52 -10.54 8.25 -7.74
C GLU A 52 -9.48 9.28 -8.09
N VAL A 53 -8.83 9.09 -9.23
CA VAL A 53 -7.89 10.05 -9.81
C VAL A 53 -8.48 10.56 -11.11
N THR A 54 -8.82 11.85 -11.15
CA THR A 54 -9.36 12.50 -12.34
C THR A 54 -8.33 13.47 -12.92
N GLY A 55 -7.78 13.17 -14.09
CA GLY A 55 -6.96 14.10 -14.87
C GLY A 55 -7.84 15.11 -15.61
N LEU A 56 -7.65 16.40 -15.34
CA LEU A 56 -8.41 17.51 -15.93
C LEU A 56 -7.70 18.05 -17.19
N GLU A 57 -8.47 18.66 -18.10
CA GLU A 57 -7.96 19.14 -19.41
C GLU A 57 -6.86 20.22 -19.31
N ASP A 58 -6.78 20.93 -18.17
CA ASP A 58 -5.78 21.98 -17.92
C ASP A 58 -4.52 21.46 -17.22
N GLY A 59 -4.32 20.14 -17.19
CA GLY A 59 -3.18 19.48 -16.56
C GLY A 59 -3.25 19.41 -15.04
N ARG A 60 -4.36 19.85 -14.42
CA ARG A 60 -4.61 19.63 -12.98
C ARG A 60 -5.20 18.24 -12.74
N TYR A 61 -5.09 17.77 -11.50
CA TYR A 61 -5.69 16.52 -11.05
C TYR A 61 -6.68 16.79 -9.91
N ARG A 62 -7.79 16.05 -9.89
CA ARG A 62 -8.67 15.91 -8.73
C ARG A 62 -8.49 14.51 -8.17
N VAL A 63 -8.32 14.41 -6.86
CA VAL A 63 -8.17 13.14 -6.17
C VAL A 63 -9.24 13.04 -5.08
N LEU A 64 -9.97 11.92 -5.05
CA LEU A 64 -10.90 11.59 -3.98
C LEU A 64 -10.46 10.27 -3.33
N LEU A 65 -10.07 10.35 -2.07
CA LEU A 65 -9.75 9.19 -1.23
C LEU A 65 -10.90 8.97 -0.25
N SER A 66 -11.45 7.76 -0.20
CA SER A 66 -12.45 7.38 0.80
C SER A 66 -12.10 6.04 1.44
N VAL A 67 -12.46 5.91 2.71
CA VAL A 67 -12.34 4.66 3.47
C VAL A 67 -13.72 4.32 4.02
N GLU A 68 -14.10 3.06 3.85
CA GLU A 68 -15.35 2.50 4.35
C GLU A 68 -15.02 1.32 5.26
N ALA A 69 -15.61 1.32 6.45
CA ALA A 69 -15.52 0.23 7.40
C ALA A 69 -16.89 0.04 8.05
N GLU A 70 -17.17 -1.19 8.47
CA GLU A 70 -18.39 -1.56 9.18
C GLU A 70 -18.02 -2.17 10.53
N GLY A 71 -18.66 -1.74 11.60
CA GLY A 71 -18.37 -2.26 12.93
C GLY A 71 -19.32 -1.71 13.99
N THR A 72 -19.19 -2.22 15.20
CA THR A 72 -19.86 -1.69 16.39
C THR A 72 -19.36 -0.27 16.70
N PRO A 73 -20.14 0.54 17.47
CA PRO A 73 -19.70 1.86 17.90
C PRO A 73 -18.34 1.84 18.62
N GLU A 74 -18.04 0.80 19.38
CA GLU A 74 -16.77 0.62 20.07
C GLU A 74 -15.61 0.34 19.08
N GLU A 75 -15.83 -0.53 18.10
CA GLU A 75 -14.85 -0.86 17.05
C GLU A 75 -14.55 0.33 16.14
N LEU A 76 -15.57 1.13 15.78
CA LEU A 76 -15.44 2.32 14.95
C LEU A 76 -14.99 3.57 15.75
N GLY A 77 -15.28 3.61 17.04
CA GLY A 77 -14.90 4.68 17.96
C GLY A 77 -13.45 4.60 18.41
N MET A 78 -12.83 3.42 18.35
CA MET A 78 -11.40 3.28 18.44
C MET A 78 -10.72 3.92 17.22
N LEU A 79 -9.49 4.42 17.40
CA LEU A 79 -8.65 4.98 16.33
C LEU A 79 -8.44 4.04 15.12
N GLY A 80 -8.97 2.82 15.09
CA GLY A 80 -8.92 1.88 13.96
C GLY A 80 -9.72 2.28 12.72
N PHE A 81 -10.72 3.16 12.84
CA PHE A 81 -11.46 3.69 11.68
C PHE A 81 -10.74 4.87 10.98
N LEU A 82 -10.32 5.88 11.74
CA LEU A 82 -9.55 7.02 11.19
C LEU A 82 -8.09 6.64 10.94
N GLY A 83 -7.62 5.66 11.71
CA GLY A 83 -6.25 5.17 11.68
C GLY A 83 -6.00 4.23 10.54
N SER A 84 -6.96 3.70 9.77
CA SER A 84 -6.69 2.81 8.64
C SER A 84 -6.18 3.54 7.39
N ALA A 85 -6.68 4.74 7.13
CA ALA A 85 -6.08 5.67 6.17
C ALA A 85 -4.66 6.09 6.62
N ALA A 86 -4.45 6.21 7.94
CA ALA A 86 -3.13 6.39 8.52
C ALA A 86 -2.31 5.09 8.52
N PHE A 87 -2.91 3.90 8.59
CA PHE A 87 -2.30 2.56 8.64
C PHE A 87 -1.71 2.20 7.28
N VAL A 88 -2.39 2.55 6.18
CA VAL A 88 -1.77 2.51 4.85
C VAL A 88 -0.54 3.44 4.75
N GLN A 89 -0.47 4.48 5.60
CA GLN A 89 0.69 5.38 5.70
C GLN A 89 1.69 5.03 6.82
N SER A 90 1.29 4.29 7.86
CA SER A 90 2.01 4.07 9.12
C SER A 90 2.29 2.60 9.44
N SER A 91 1.68 1.68 8.70
CA SER A 91 1.82 0.23 8.85
C SER A 91 2.35 -0.34 7.53
N GLY A 92 3.64 -0.20 7.26
CA GLY A 92 4.65 -0.26 8.30
C GLY A 92 4.55 -1.60 9.08
N ALA A 93 3.98 -2.66 8.48
CA ALA A 93 4.71 -3.92 8.55
C ALA A 93 6.16 -3.60 8.15
N ASP A 94 7.17 -4.23 8.74
CA ASP A 94 8.61 -4.04 8.47
C ASP A 94 9.01 -4.28 7.00
N VAL A 95 8.38 -3.52 6.11
CA VAL A 95 8.52 -3.46 4.68
C VAL A 95 9.63 -2.46 4.50
N ASP A 96 10.80 -2.97 4.15
CA ASP A 96 11.92 -2.12 3.78
C ASP A 96 11.48 -1.24 2.60
N PHE A 97 11.22 0.03 2.91
CA PHE A 97 10.72 1.00 1.95
C PHE A 97 11.72 1.22 0.81
N ALA A 98 13.03 1.08 1.07
CA ALA A 98 14.05 1.18 0.04
C ALA A 98 14.00 -0.03 -0.90
N ALA A 99 13.75 -1.22 -0.37
CA ALA A 99 13.54 -2.44 -1.15
C ALA A 99 12.28 -2.32 -2.04
N LEU A 100 11.14 -1.91 -1.46
CA LEU A 100 9.89 -1.71 -2.18
C LEU A 100 10.01 -0.65 -3.29
N LEU A 101 10.59 0.52 -2.99
CA LEU A 101 10.78 1.58 -3.97
C LEU A 101 11.70 1.12 -5.12
N THR A 102 12.71 0.30 -4.82
CA THR A 102 13.58 -0.29 -5.84
C THR A 102 12.82 -1.22 -6.77
N LEU A 103 11.94 -2.06 -6.21
CA LEU A 103 11.06 -2.94 -6.97
C LEU A 103 10.09 -2.15 -7.86
N ILE A 104 9.38 -1.17 -7.30
CA ILE A 104 8.45 -0.31 -8.05
C ILE A 104 9.17 0.32 -9.25
N LYS A 105 10.37 0.89 -9.06
CA LYS A 105 11.13 1.55 -10.14
C LYS A 105 11.69 0.60 -11.20
N ARG A 106 11.83 -0.70 -10.88
CA ARG A 106 12.47 -1.68 -11.76
C ARG A 106 11.54 -2.79 -12.21
N ARG A 107 10.26 -2.73 -11.87
CA ARG A 107 9.26 -3.79 -12.11
C ARG A 107 9.24 -4.34 -13.53
N GLU A 108 9.44 -3.49 -14.54
CA GLU A 108 9.48 -3.89 -15.96
C GLU A 108 10.71 -4.74 -16.35
N LYS A 109 11.74 -4.79 -15.50
CA LYS A 109 12.97 -5.57 -15.70
C LYS A 109 13.00 -6.85 -14.89
N LEU A 110 11.96 -7.10 -14.09
CA LEU A 110 11.84 -8.29 -13.28
C LEU A 110 11.28 -9.43 -14.13
N GLU A 111 11.87 -10.60 -14.00
CA GLU A 111 11.51 -11.79 -14.77
C GLU A 111 11.02 -12.89 -13.83
N VAL A 112 9.98 -13.59 -14.24
CA VAL A 112 9.41 -14.72 -13.49
C VAL A 112 10.47 -15.80 -13.23
N GLY A 113 10.49 -16.32 -12.00
CA GLY A 113 11.44 -17.35 -11.55
C GLY A 113 12.85 -16.84 -11.27
N LYS A 114 13.08 -15.52 -11.25
CA LYS A 114 14.37 -14.91 -10.89
C LYS A 114 14.34 -14.34 -9.47
N GLU A 115 15.53 -14.30 -8.88
CA GLU A 115 15.80 -13.67 -7.60
C GLU A 115 16.58 -12.36 -7.80
N TYR A 116 16.23 -11.35 -7.02
CA TYR A 116 16.84 -10.04 -7.07
C TYR A 116 17.26 -9.62 -5.66
N ALA A 117 18.55 -9.35 -5.49
CA ALA A 117 19.06 -8.72 -4.28
C ALA A 117 18.65 -7.25 -4.26
N LEU A 118 17.98 -6.85 -3.18
CA LEU A 118 17.52 -5.50 -2.91
C LEU A 118 18.43 -4.82 -1.87
N PRO A 119 18.33 -3.49 -1.72
CA PRO A 119 18.87 -2.81 -0.54
C PRO A 119 18.47 -3.53 0.77
N GLY A 120 19.32 -3.46 1.79
CA GLY A 120 19.09 -4.16 3.06
C GLY A 120 19.45 -5.65 3.04
N GLY A 121 19.94 -6.19 1.91
CA GLY A 121 20.29 -7.62 1.82
C GLY A 121 19.08 -8.54 1.63
N VAL A 122 17.89 -7.96 1.44
CA VAL A 122 16.64 -8.65 1.14
C VAL A 122 16.75 -9.32 -0.24
N ILE A 123 16.31 -10.56 -0.34
CA ILE A 123 16.15 -11.26 -1.62
C ILE A 123 14.68 -11.29 -1.98
N PHE A 124 14.34 -10.67 -3.11
CA PHE A 124 13.00 -10.73 -3.68
C PHE A 124 12.96 -11.75 -4.80
N GLN A 125 12.04 -12.70 -4.71
CA GLN A 125 11.83 -13.73 -5.70
C GLN A 125 10.55 -13.44 -6.48
N VAL A 126 10.67 -13.39 -7.81
CA VAL A 126 9.51 -13.24 -8.69
C VAL A 126 8.86 -14.61 -8.90
N GLN A 127 7.59 -14.73 -8.55
CA GLN A 127 6.86 -15.99 -8.59
C GLN A 127 6.10 -16.16 -9.90
N GLU A 128 5.32 -15.17 -10.30
CA GLU A 128 4.46 -15.25 -11.48
C GLU A 128 4.02 -13.88 -12.00
N GLU A 129 3.47 -13.88 -13.22
CA GLU A 129 2.69 -12.76 -13.76
C GLU A 129 1.22 -13.17 -13.77
N THR A 130 0.34 -12.31 -13.26
CA THR A 130 -1.09 -12.60 -13.12
C THR A 130 -1.93 -11.35 -13.35
N GLU A 131 -3.26 -11.49 -13.35
CA GLU A 131 -4.19 -10.37 -13.45
C GLU A 131 -4.88 -10.13 -12.11
N ILE A 132 -4.81 -8.89 -11.61
CA ILE A 132 -5.55 -8.45 -10.41
C ILE A 132 -6.49 -7.33 -10.84
N ALA A 133 -7.80 -7.58 -10.70
CA ALA A 133 -8.86 -6.64 -11.07
C ALA A 133 -8.72 -6.06 -12.50
N GLY A 134 -8.26 -6.85 -13.47
CA GLY A 134 -8.06 -6.40 -14.85
C GLY A 134 -6.73 -5.68 -15.13
N VAL A 135 -5.80 -5.66 -14.16
CA VAL A 135 -4.45 -5.10 -14.27
C VAL A 135 -3.43 -6.23 -14.27
N THR A 136 -2.55 -6.26 -15.28
CA THR A 136 -1.42 -7.20 -15.32
C THR A 136 -0.43 -6.83 -14.21
N CYS A 137 -0.14 -7.80 -13.34
CA CYS A 137 0.69 -7.63 -12.16
C CYS A 137 1.79 -8.70 -12.12
N LEU A 138 2.96 -8.30 -11.65
CA LEU A 138 4.02 -9.22 -11.30
C LEU A 138 3.94 -9.54 -9.81
N ILE A 139 3.82 -10.81 -9.46
CA ILE A 139 3.79 -11.29 -8.08
C ILE A 139 5.17 -11.78 -7.68
N GLY A 140 5.61 -11.37 -6.50
CA GLY A 140 6.79 -11.92 -5.87
C GLY A 140 6.75 -11.78 -4.37
N ASP A 141 7.74 -12.37 -3.71
CA ASP A 141 7.84 -12.34 -2.26
C ASP A 141 9.27 -12.17 -1.78
N TYR A 142 9.39 -11.73 -0.53
CA TYR A 142 10.66 -11.64 0.17
C TYR A 142 10.45 -11.90 1.66
N ARG A 143 11.54 -11.97 2.42
CA ARG A 143 11.51 -12.05 3.87
C ARG A 143 12.10 -10.78 4.48
N THR A 144 11.46 -10.28 5.53
CA THR A 144 11.95 -9.16 6.34
C THR A 144 13.10 -9.63 7.25
N GLU A 145 13.80 -8.69 7.89
CA GLU A 145 14.86 -9.02 8.86
C GLU A 145 14.33 -9.86 10.04
N ASP A 146 13.09 -9.60 10.48
CA ASP A 146 12.40 -10.36 11.53
C ASP A 146 11.86 -11.72 11.06
N GLY A 147 12.07 -12.07 9.78
CA GLY A 147 11.71 -13.37 9.21
C GLY A 147 10.27 -13.46 8.71
N HIS A 148 9.49 -12.38 8.76
CA HIS A 148 8.15 -12.33 8.18
C HIS A 148 8.23 -12.45 6.66
N ARG A 149 7.35 -13.25 6.07
CA ARG A 149 7.23 -13.33 4.61
C ARG A 149 6.30 -12.21 4.14
N VAL A 150 6.68 -11.51 3.08
CA VAL A 150 5.87 -10.47 2.46
C VAL A 150 5.69 -10.82 0.99
N GLU A 151 4.44 -10.89 0.54
CA GLU A 151 4.06 -11.07 -0.86
C GLU A 151 3.56 -9.74 -1.42
N LEU A 152 4.04 -9.38 -2.61
CA LEU A 152 3.77 -8.12 -3.29
C LEU A 152 3.30 -8.38 -4.71
N GLY A 153 2.30 -7.61 -5.15
CA GLY A 153 1.93 -7.47 -6.55
C GLY A 153 2.33 -6.09 -7.06
N LEU A 154 3.05 -6.04 -8.19
CA LEU A 154 3.48 -4.81 -8.85
C LEU A 154 2.74 -4.65 -10.17
N ALA A 155 2.03 -3.54 -10.39
CA ALA A 155 1.30 -3.27 -11.62
C ALA A 155 2.25 -3.02 -12.81
N LEU A 156 2.00 -3.69 -13.92
CA LEU A 156 2.75 -3.56 -15.17
C LEU A 156 1.95 -2.85 -16.27
N SER A 157 0.66 -3.14 -16.42
CA SER A 157 -0.14 -2.66 -17.56
C SER A 157 -0.74 -1.26 -17.38
N ASP A 158 -1.05 -0.88 -16.14
CA ASP A 158 -1.83 0.31 -15.82
C ASP A 158 -1.26 1.04 -14.60
N PRO A 159 -1.41 2.37 -14.51
CA PRO A 159 -1.06 3.11 -13.31
C PRO A 159 -2.01 2.73 -12.17
N VAL A 160 -1.49 2.10 -11.13
CA VAL A 160 -2.24 1.85 -9.89
C VAL A 160 -1.53 2.58 -8.76
N TYR A 161 -2.27 3.37 -7.96
CA TYR A 161 -1.63 4.29 -7.01
C TYR A 161 -0.93 3.54 -5.89
N PHE A 162 -1.60 2.57 -5.26
CA PHE A 162 -0.97 1.63 -4.33
C PHE A 162 -0.63 0.30 -5.02
N VAL A 163 0.21 -0.52 -4.40
CA VAL A 163 0.46 -1.88 -4.90
C VAL A 163 -0.86 -2.67 -5.03
N PRO A 164 -1.09 -3.40 -6.15
CA PRO A 164 -2.29 -4.22 -6.32
C PRO A 164 -2.45 -5.33 -5.29
N LEU A 165 -1.34 -5.82 -4.73
CA LEU A 165 -1.33 -6.83 -3.69
C LEU A 165 -0.23 -6.53 -2.67
N LEU A 166 -0.57 -6.64 -1.40
CA LEU A 166 0.37 -6.73 -0.29
C LEU A 166 -0.19 -7.73 0.72
N LYS A 167 0.54 -8.81 0.97
CA LYS A 167 0.26 -9.72 2.09
C LYS A 167 1.47 -9.81 3.00
N VAL A 168 1.22 -9.76 4.30
CA VAL A 168 2.23 -9.96 5.34
C VAL A 168 1.86 -11.24 6.08
N TYR A 169 2.84 -12.11 6.23
CA TYR A 169 2.70 -13.39 6.91
C TYR A 169 3.48 -13.39 8.21
N GLU A 170 2.80 -13.74 9.30
CA GLU A 170 3.36 -13.95 10.64
C GLU A 170 3.15 -15.41 11.08
N GLU A 171 3.62 -15.74 12.28
CA GLU A 171 3.41 -17.06 12.88
C GLU A 171 1.91 -17.35 13.06
N GLY A 172 1.31 -18.05 12.10
CA GLY A 172 -0.10 -18.45 12.13
C GLY A 172 -0.88 -18.13 10.86
N GLY A 173 -0.33 -17.37 9.92
CA GLY A 173 -0.97 -17.07 8.63
C GLY A 173 -0.79 -15.64 8.17
N VAL A 174 -1.75 -15.15 7.39
CA VAL A 174 -1.76 -13.77 6.89
C VAL A 174 -2.16 -12.83 8.05
N SER A 175 -1.23 -11.98 8.51
CA SER A 175 -1.52 -10.97 9.52
C SER A 175 -2.16 -9.72 8.93
N PHE A 176 -1.82 -9.42 7.66
CA PHE A 176 -2.39 -8.31 6.91
C PHE A 176 -2.47 -8.63 5.41
N GLU A 177 -3.56 -8.19 4.78
CA GLU A 177 -3.79 -8.25 3.34
C GLU A 177 -4.39 -6.94 2.85
N MET A 178 -3.80 -6.39 1.79
CA MET A 178 -4.39 -5.37 0.93
C MET A 178 -4.46 -5.92 -0.49
N LEU A 179 -5.67 -6.00 -1.04
CA LEU A 179 -5.92 -6.54 -2.38
C LEU A 179 -6.74 -5.55 -3.19
N LEU A 180 -6.25 -5.19 -4.39
CA LEU A 180 -7.01 -4.44 -5.38
C LEU A 180 -8.18 -5.30 -5.86
N THR A 181 -9.39 -4.87 -5.57
CA THR A 181 -10.63 -5.58 -5.92
C THR A 181 -11.32 -4.99 -7.14
N GLU A 182 -11.05 -3.73 -7.47
CA GLU A 182 -11.65 -3.05 -8.62
C GLU A 182 -10.67 -2.05 -9.23
N TYR A 183 -10.56 -2.08 -10.56
CA TYR A 183 -9.85 -1.09 -11.35
C TYR A 183 -10.72 -0.70 -12.55
N ARG A 184 -10.99 0.60 -12.72
CA ARG A 184 -11.71 1.13 -13.88
C ARG A 184 -10.85 2.21 -14.54
N ARG A 185 -10.56 1.97 -15.82
CA ARG A 185 -9.91 2.93 -16.73
C ARG A 185 -10.87 4.10 -17.03
N PRO A 186 -10.35 5.27 -17.45
CA PRO A 186 -11.18 6.38 -17.90
C PRO A 186 -12.11 6.05 -19.06
#